data_AF-A0AAD3E3E1-F1
#
_entry.id   AF-A0AAD3E3E1-F1
#
_cell.length_a   1.000
_cell.length_b   1.000
_cell.length_c   1.000
_cell.angle_alpha   90.00
_cell.angle_beta   90.00
_cell.angle_gamma   90.00
#
_symmetry.space_group_name_H-M   'P 1'
#
loop_
_entity.id
_entity.type
_entity.pdbx_description
1 polymer ?
#
loop_
_entity_poly.entity_id
_entity_poly.type
_entity_poly.pdbx_seq_one_letter_code
_entity_poly.pdbx_strand_id
1 'polypeptide(L)'
;MDGAASGQGAAAHGSAPSSSGPSLIGTHDHTRLWLQSKLAGDWSAQTGASGMTEERLHALMRTFGSLDSMVKVRLLLAGLFVPRPERPRLQPLLQELSTQAAGSQDEWVRATAAAVGDFSGPLDMRALMAHFPLVRDTMTGLSAQLSDLTTPAALLPQSEPYMHQDISRLPQPQPPHDPTSSAPSTSSAPSSGPHFRLRQPPATTLPDLGLLPGPQPGSSGQPGAAGRG
;
A
#
# COMPACT_ATOMS: atom_id res chain seq x y z
N MET A 1 -24.94 67.47 65.91
CA MET A 1 -25.90 67.90 64.88
C MET A 1 -25.11 68.32 63.66
N ASP A 2 -25.56 67.79 62.53
CA ASP A 2 -24.91 67.53 61.26
C ASP A 2 -24.21 68.67 60.53
N GLY A 3 -23.19 68.28 59.74
CA GLY A 3 -22.48 69.14 58.79
C GLY A 3 -21.67 68.35 57.75
N ALA A 4 -22.33 68.00 56.65
CA ALA A 4 -21.91 68.07 55.24
C ALA A 4 -20.72 67.25 54.64
N ALA A 5 -21.08 66.55 53.54
CA ALA A 5 -20.44 66.54 52.20
C ALA A 5 -19.42 65.46 51.79
N SER A 6 -19.88 64.63 50.84
CA SER A 6 -19.30 64.30 49.52
C SER A 6 -17.92 63.63 49.39
N GLY A 7 -17.89 62.50 48.67
CA GLY A 7 -16.67 61.94 48.08
C GLY A 7 -16.90 60.65 47.27
N GLN A 8 -17.15 60.79 45.97
CA GLN A 8 -17.11 59.72 44.96
C GLN A 8 -15.68 59.18 44.77
N GLY A 9 -15.56 57.87 44.54
CA GLY A 9 -14.32 57.22 44.16
C GLY A 9 -14.53 55.78 43.69
N ALA A 10 -14.98 55.62 42.44
CA ALA A 10 -15.06 54.33 41.77
C ALA A 10 -13.63 53.86 41.42
N ALA A 11 -13.14 52.83 42.12
CA ALA A 11 -11.89 52.17 41.79
C ALA A 11 -12.14 51.10 40.72
N ALA A 12 -11.83 51.45 39.47
CA ALA A 12 -11.73 50.50 38.36
C ALA A 12 -10.64 49.46 38.66
N HIS A 13 -11.04 48.19 38.82
CA HIS A 13 -10.13 47.06 38.74
C HIS A 13 -9.68 46.89 37.28
N GLY A 14 -8.51 47.44 36.96
CA GLY A 14 -7.75 47.12 35.77
C GLY A 14 -7.16 45.71 35.90
N SER A 15 -7.93 44.69 35.53
CA SER A 15 -7.40 43.36 35.26
C SER A 15 -6.80 43.37 33.86
N ALA A 16 -5.48 43.54 33.78
CA ALA A 16 -4.72 43.30 32.57
C ALA A 16 -4.89 41.83 32.13
N PRO A 17 -5.18 41.54 30.85
CA PRO A 17 -5.12 40.17 30.35
C PRO A 17 -3.65 39.77 30.24
N SER A 18 -3.22 38.86 31.12
CA SER A 18 -1.97 38.12 30.97
C SER A 18 -1.97 37.44 29.61
N SER A 19 -1.14 37.94 28.70
CA SER A 19 -0.83 37.29 27.44
C SER A 19 -0.04 36.01 27.73
N SER A 20 -0.77 34.90 27.86
CA SER A 20 -0.20 33.56 27.82
C SER A 20 0.41 33.33 26.43
N GLY A 21 1.72 33.57 26.31
CA GLY A 21 2.49 33.11 25.16
C GLY A 21 2.47 31.56 25.11
N PRO A 22 2.41 30.94 23.92
CA PRO A 22 2.41 29.49 23.82
C PRO A 22 3.77 28.93 24.28
N SER A 23 3.76 28.15 25.35
CA SER A 23 4.92 27.46 25.89
C SER A 23 5.45 26.42 24.90
N LEU A 24 6.47 26.81 24.12
CA LEU A 24 7.25 25.94 23.24
C LEU A 24 7.96 24.76 23.94
N ILE A 25 8.04 24.79 25.27
CA ILE A 25 8.70 23.74 26.07
C ILE A 25 7.79 22.52 26.27
N GLY A 26 6.46 22.68 26.32
CA GLY A 26 5.53 21.57 26.56
C GLY A 26 5.22 20.71 25.33
N THR A 27 5.44 21.24 24.13
CA THR A 27 5.14 20.54 22.86
C THR A 27 6.16 19.42 22.57
N HIS A 28 7.42 19.60 22.97
CA HIS A 28 8.48 18.61 22.79
C HIS A 28 8.25 17.34 23.63
N ASP A 29 7.87 17.50 24.91
CA ASP A 29 7.53 16.36 25.76
C ASP A 29 6.26 15.65 25.27
N HIS A 30 5.25 16.40 24.84
CA HIS A 30 4.03 15.81 24.28
C HIS A 30 4.29 15.01 22.99
N THR A 31 5.20 15.50 22.13
CA THR A 31 5.61 14.80 20.91
C THR A 31 6.35 13.49 21.22
N ARG A 32 7.25 13.51 22.21
CA ARG A 32 8.01 12.33 22.64
C ARG A 32 7.11 11.27 23.28
N LEU A 33 6.18 11.69 24.14
CA LEU A 33 5.18 10.80 24.75
C LEU A 33 4.25 10.20 23.68
N TRP A 34 3.86 11.00 22.69
CA TRP A 34 3.08 10.52 21.56
C TRP A 34 3.85 9.48 20.72
N LEU A 35 5.13 9.72 20.42
CA LEU A 35 5.99 8.75 19.73
C LEU A 35 6.06 7.43 20.50
N GLN A 36 6.29 7.49 21.81
CA GLN A 36 6.34 6.29 22.64
C GLN A 36 4.99 5.57 22.69
N SER A 37 3.89 6.31 22.81
CA SER A 37 2.54 5.74 22.87
C SER A 37 2.08 5.13 21.53
N LYS A 38 2.46 5.73 20.39
CA LYS A 38 1.92 5.35 19.08
C LYS A 38 2.89 4.57 18.20
N LEU A 39 4.20 4.82 18.32
CA LEU A 39 5.20 4.23 17.44
C LEU A 39 6.17 3.28 18.17
N ALA A 40 6.14 3.15 19.49
CA ALA A 40 6.97 2.16 20.18
C ALA A 40 6.36 0.74 20.19
N GLY A 41 5.04 0.61 20.05
CA GLY A 41 4.35 -0.68 20.07
C GLY A 41 4.56 -1.55 18.81
N ASP A 42 4.19 -2.84 18.93
CA ASP A 42 4.56 -3.92 18.01
C ASP A 42 3.81 -4.00 16.69
N TRP A 43 3.15 -2.92 16.25
CA TRP A 43 2.76 -2.63 14.85
C TRP A 43 1.53 -1.71 14.85
N SER A 44 1.69 -0.50 14.33
CA SER A 44 0.68 0.20 13.53
C SER A 44 1.18 1.60 13.16
N ALA A 45 1.96 1.67 12.09
CA ALA A 45 2.26 2.95 11.42
C ALA A 45 0.98 3.75 11.14
N GLN A 46 -0.13 3.06 10.87
CA GLN A 46 -1.45 3.66 10.66
C GLN A 46 -1.99 4.43 11.87
N THR A 47 -1.75 3.98 13.10
CA THR A 47 -2.20 4.70 14.31
C THR A 47 -1.37 5.95 14.57
N GLY A 48 -0.15 6.01 14.03
CA GLY A 48 0.67 7.22 13.98
C GLY A 48 0.16 8.27 12.99
N ALA A 49 -0.53 7.88 11.93
CA ALA A 49 -0.96 8.83 10.90
C ALA A 49 -2.03 9.80 11.37
N SER A 50 -3.00 9.36 12.18
CA SER A 50 -4.09 10.20 12.69
C SER A 50 -3.64 11.31 13.64
N GLY A 51 -2.40 11.27 14.13
CA GLY A 51 -1.83 12.28 15.02
C GLY A 51 -0.72 13.10 14.38
N MET A 52 -0.54 13.00 13.06
CA MET A 52 0.60 13.60 12.37
C MET A 52 0.25 15.00 11.89
N THR A 53 0.55 16.00 12.72
CA THR A 53 0.32 17.41 12.41
C THR A 53 1.62 18.08 11.97
N GLU A 54 1.50 19.26 11.36
CA GLU A 54 2.63 20.07 10.90
C GLU A 54 3.59 20.40 12.06
N GLU A 55 3.04 20.80 13.21
CA GLU A 55 3.82 21.16 14.40
C GLU A 55 4.60 19.98 14.94
N ARG A 56 4.00 18.79 14.91
CA ARG A 56 4.64 17.55 15.35
C ARG A 56 5.75 17.14 14.41
N LEU A 57 5.53 17.19 13.08
CA LEU A 57 6.59 16.92 12.11
C LEU A 57 7.77 17.86 12.28
N HIS A 58 7.54 19.16 12.46
CA HIS A 58 8.61 20.12 12.76
C HIS A 58 9.38 19.79 14.05
N ALA A 59 8.68 19.40 15.12
CA ALA A 59 9.33 18.99 16.37
C ALA A 59 10.14 17.69 16.20
N LEU A 60 9.63 16.76 15.38
CA LEU A 60 10.28 15.49 15.07
C LEU A 60 11.54 15.68 14.25
N MET A 61 11.54 16.56 13.25
CA MET A 61 12.70 16.83 12.40
C MET A 61 13.90 17.35 13.20
N ARG A 62 13.66 18.08 14.29
CA ARG A 62 14.73 18.54 15.20
C ARG A 62 15.35 17.41 16.03
N THR A 63 14.57 16.37 16.32
CA THR A 63 14.99 15.25 17.17
C THR A 63 15.22 13.96 16.39
N PHE A 64 15.02 13.97 15.07
CA PHE A 64 15.00 12.78 14.23
C PHE A 64 16.27 11.95 14.38
N GLY A 65 17.44 12.59 14.40
CA GLY A 65 18.72 11.91 14.56
C GLY A 65 18.82 11.04 15.83
N SER A 66 18.22 11.47 16.94
CA SER A 66 18.27 10.77 18.23
C SER A 66 17.18 9.73 18.43
N LEU A 67 16.24 9.61 17.49
CA LEU A 67 15.21 8.57 17.53
C LEU A 67 15.81 7.19 17.26
N ASP A 68 15.22 6.19 17.91
CA ASP A 68 15.51 4.79 17.62
C ASP A 68 15.20 4.44 16.16
N SER A 69 15.99 3.55 15.57
CA SER A 69 15.85 3.15 14.16
C SER A 69 14.45 2.61 13.84
N MET A 70 13.87 1.82 14.74
CA MET A 70 12.55 1.25 14.51
C MET A 70 11.46 2.32 14.57
N VAL A 71 11.62 3.33 15.44
CA VAL A 71 10.72 4.48 15.50
C VAL A 71 10.81 5.31 14.22
N LYS A 72 12.02 5.51 13.67
CA LYS A 72 12.23 6.18 12.37
C LYS A 72 11.53 5.45 11.23
N VAL A 73 11.69 4.13 11.13
CA VAL A 73 11.02 3.30 10.12
C VAL A 73 9.50 3.42 10.24
N ARG A 74 8.96 3.29 11.46
CA ARG A 74 7.52 3.39 11.71
C ARG A 74 6.97 4.79 11.40
N LEU A 75 7.74 5.83 11.68
CA LEU A 75 7.37 7.22 11.35
C LEU A 75 7.33 7.44 9.83
N LEU A 76 8.31 6.92 9.08
CA LEU A 76 8.31 7.01 7.62
C LEU A 76 7.09 6.28 7.02
N LEU A 77 6.80 5.07 7.50
CA LEU A 77 5.62 4.32 7.05
C LEU A 77 4.31 5.02 7.46
N ALA A 78 4.26 5.70 8.60
CA ALA A 78 3.07 6.44 9.03
C ALA A 78 2.72 7.57 8.06
N GLY A 79 3.71 8.16 7.38
CA GLY A 79 3.52 9.14 6.32
C GLY A 79 2.68 8.66 5.15
N LEU A 80 2.73 7.36 4.82
CA LEU A 80 1.91 6.79 3.74
C LEU A 80 0.42 6.84 4.06
N PHE A 81 0.05 6.81 5.34
CA PHE A 81 -1.32 6.76 5.82
C PHE A 81 -1.91 8.14 6.14
N VAL A 82 -1.18 9.23 5.87
CA VAL A 82 -1.71 10.59 6.02
C VAL A 82 -2.96 10.77 5.16
N PRO A 83 -4.06 11.31 5.71
CA PRO A 83 -5.28 11.56 4.94
C PRO A 83 -5.02 12.40 3.70
N ARG A 84 -5.63 12.01 2.57
CA ARG A 84 -5.55 12.76 1.30
C ARG A 84 -5.77 14.28 1.40
N PRO A 85 -6.71 14.83 2.20
CA PRO A 85 -6.88 16.27 2.29
C PRO A 85 -5.70 17.00 2.95
N GLU A 86 -4.98 16.33 3.86
CA GLU A 86 -3.87 16.92 4.61
C GLU A 86 -2.53 16.73 3.91
N ARG A 87 -2.43 15.74 3.00
CA ARG A 87 -1.20 15.37 2.31
C ARG A 87 -0.51 16.56 1.62
N PRO A 88 -1.16 17.43 0.83
CA PRO A 88 -0.48 18.54 0.16
C PRO A 88 0.22 19.50 1.12
N ARG A 89 -0.36 19.70 2.32
CA ARG A 89 0.20 20.58 3.35
C ARG A 89 1.41 19.95 4.03
N LEU A 90 1.37 18.65 4.30
CA LEU A 90 2.43 17.93 5.01
C LEU A 90 3.53 17.41 4.08
N GLN A 91 3.26 17.34 2.76
CA GLN A 91 4.17 16.86 1.74
C GLN A 91 5.61 17.39 1.86
N PRO A 92 5.87 18.72 1.96
CA PRO A 92 7.25 19.21 2.06
C PRO A 92 7.97 18.71 3.31
N LEU A 93 7.27 18.59 4.43
CA LEU A 93 7.85 18.08 5.68
C LEU A 93 8.13 16.58 5.62
N LEU A 94 7.27 15.82 4.95
CA LEU A 94 7.49 14.40 4.71
C LEU A 94 8.70 14.18 3.79
N GLN A 95 8.88 15.02 2.77
CA GLN A 95 10.07 14.99 1.91
C GLN A 95 11.35 15.34 2.66
N GLU A 96 11.30 16.32 3.56
CA GLU A 96 12.46 16.65 4.37
C GLU A 96 12.80 15.51 5.34
N LEU A 97 11.77 14.87 5.92
CA LEU A 97 11.93 13.69 6.77
C LEU A 97 12.57 12.51 6.00
N SER A 98 12.11 12.22 4.78
CA SER A 98 12.72 11.15 3.95
C SER A 98 14.16 11.48 3.56
N THR A 99 14.45 12.76 3.30
CA THR A 99 15.82 13.24 3.01
C THR A 99 16.75 13.03 4.22
N GLN A 100 16.29 13.36 5.43
CA GLN A 100 17.06 13.08 6.66
C GLN A 100 17.25 11.57 6.89
N ALA A 101 16.22 10.77 6.59
CA ALA A 101 16.27 9.32 6.71
C ALA A 101 17.24 8.67 5.70
N ALA A 102 17.35 9.21 4.49
CA ALA A 102 18.31 8.75 3.48
C ALA A 102 19.77 8.93 3.95
N GLY A 103 20.05 9.92 4.79
CA GLY A 103 21.36 10.14 5.44
C GLY A 103 21.60 9.29 6.70
N SER A 104 20.65 8.43 7.11
CA SER A 104 20.78 7.60 8.31
C SER A 104 21.89 6.57 8.19
N GLN A 105 22.57 6.25 9.30
CA GLN A 105 23.54 5.14 9.35
C GLN A 105 22.87 3.77 9.28
N ASP A 106 21.60 3.69 9.70
CA ASP A 106 20.83 2.45 9.69
C ASP A 106 20.27 2.14 8.29
N GLU A 107 20.57 0.95 7.79
CA GLU A 107 20.17 0.51 6.46
C GLU A 107 18.65 0.35 6.31
N TRP A 108 17.93 -0.11 7.35
CA TRP A 108 16.47 -0.23 7.31
C TRP A 108 15.79 1.13 7.19
N VAL A 109 16.34 2.14 7.85
CA VAL A 109 15.83 3.52 7.75
C VAL A 109 16.04 4.06 6.34
N ARG A 110 17.24 3.87 5.75
CA ARG A 110 17.53 4.31 4.38
C ARG A 110 16.67 3.57 3.35
N ALA A 111 16.53 2.26 3.49
CA ALA A 111 15.72 1.42 2.61
C ALA A 111 14.24 1.82 2.65
N THR A 112 13.72 2.07 3.86
CA THR A 112 12.35 2.56 4.03
C THR A 112 12.16 3.94 3.40
N ALA A 113 13.13 4.85 3.56
CA ALA A 113 13.07 6.16 2.93
C ALA A 113 13.05 6.07 1.39
N ALA A 114 13.89 5.21 0.82
CA ALA A 114 13.92 4.96 -0.63
C ALA A 114 12.62 4.33 -1.14
N ALA A 115 12.04 3.38 -0.40
CA ALA A 115 10.79 2.72 -0.77
C ALA A 115 9.57 3.64 -0.65
N VAL A 116 9.54 4.52 0.36
CA VAL A 116 8.42 5.46 0.55
C VAL A 116 8.47 6.60 -0.47
N GLY A 117 9.66 7.00 -0.91
CA GLY A 117 9.87 7.93 -2.02
C GLY A 117 9.13 9.25 -1.83
N ASP A 118 8.24 9.55 -2.77
CA ASP A 118 7.46 10.79 -2.79
C ASP A 118 6.21 10.76 -1.90
N PHE A 119 5.97 9.70 -1.12
CA PHE A 119 4.73 9.50 -0.35
C PHE A 119 3.44 9.54 -1.19
N SER A 120 3.52 9.30 -2.51
CA SER A 120 2.35 9.24 -3.40
C SER A 120 1.37 8.11 -3.04
N GLY A 121 1.85 7.08 -2.34
CA GLY A 121 1.04 5.94 -1.88
C GLY A 121 1.69 4.60 -2.20
N PRO A 122 1.93 4.27 -3.48
CA PRO A 122 2.66 3.05 -3.82
C PRO A 122 4.11 3.14 -3.36
N LEU A 123 4.68 1.99 -2.98
CA LEU A 123 6.10 1.89 -2.65
C LEU A 123 6.93 1.88 -3.94
N ASP A 124 7.96 2.71 -4.00
CA ASP A 124 8.88 2.79 -5.13
C ASP A 124 9.96 1.69 -5.04
N MET A 125 9.57 0.50 -5.50
CA MET A 125 10.49 -0.63 -5.60
C MET A 125 11.65 -0.38 -6.57
N ARG A 126 11.48 0.50 -7.56
CA ARG A 126 12.55 0.83 -8.51
C ARG A 126 13.64 1.65 -7.83
N ALA A 127 13.25 2.67 -7.07
CA ALA A 127 14.19 3.43 -6.25
C ALA A 127 14.90 2.51 -5.25
N LEU A 128 14.18 1.59 -4.60
CA LEU A 128 14.78 0.64 -3.67
C LEU A 128 15.85 -0.24 -4.37
N MET A 129 15.55 -0.82 -5.52
CA MET A 129 16.53 -1.63 -6.28
C MET A 129 17.73 -0.83 -6.79
N ALA A 130 17.54 0.46 -7.11
CA ALA A 130 18.63 1.32 -7.56
C ALA A 130 19.65 1.59 -6.44
N HIS A 131 19.19 1.75 -5.21
CA HIS A 131 20.04 2.11 -4.06
C HIS A 131 20.57 0.89 -3.29
N PHE A 132 19.91 -0.26 -3.38
CA PHE A 132 20.24 -1.46 -2.60
C PHE A 132 20.53 -2.66 -3.51
N PRO A 133 21.82 -2.93 -3.83
CA PRO A 133 22.22 -4.02 -4.72
C PRO A 133 21.69 -5.38 -4.29
N LEU A 134 21.69 -5.69 -2.99
CA LEU A 134 21.15 -6.94 -2.46
C LEU A 134 19.69 -7.15 -2.85
N VAL A 135 18.86 -6.10 -2.76
CA VAL A 135 17.44 -6.16 -3.13
C VAL A 135 17.30 -6.40 -4.63
N ARG A 136 18.06 -5.67 -5.46
CA ARG A 136 18.06 -5.86 -6.91
C ARG A 136 18.47 -7.27 -7.30
N ASP A 137 19.56 -7.77 -6.74
CA ASP A 137 20.13 -9.07 -7.08
C ASP A 137 19.18 -10.20 -6.62
N THR A 138 18.52 -10.02 -5.47
CA THR A 138 17.48 -10.95 -4.99
C THR A 138 16.25 -10.92 -5.90
N MET A 139 15.72 -9.75 -6.26
CA MET A 139 14.54 -9.62 -7.11
C MET A 139 14.78 -10.15 -8.53
N THR A 140 15.95 -9.87 -9.11
CA THR A 140 16.34 -10.39 -10.43
C THR A 140 16.53 -11.91 -10.40
N GLY A 141 17.18 -12.45 -9.36
CA GLY A 141 17.31 -13.88 -9.16
C GLY A 141 15.97 -14.59 -9.00
N LEU A 142 15.06 -14.04 -8.18
CA LEU A 142 13.70 -14.57 -8.01
C LEU A 142 12.90 -14.49 -9.31
N SER A 143 13.01 -13.38 -10.06
CA SER A 143 12.32 -13.23 -11.34
C SER A 143 12.78 -14.25 -12.37
N ALA A 144 14.08 -14.54 -12.44
CA ALA A 144 14.63 -15.55 -13.34
C ALA A 144 14.16 -16.98 -12.95
N GLN A 145 14.11 -17.27 -11.65
CA GLN A 145 13.57 -18.55 -11.18
C GLN A 145 12.07 -18.69 -11.48
N LEU A 146 11.30 -17.61 -11.33
CA LEU A 146 9.86 -17.62 -11.59
C LEU A 146 9.52 -17.72 -13.08
N SER A 147 10.34 -17.17 -13.98
CA SER A 147 10.10 -17.27 -15.43
C SER A 147 10.24 -18.69 -15.96
N ASP A 148 11.07 -19.51 -15.31
CA ASP A 148 11.34 -20.89 -15.72
C ASP A 148 10.31 -21.87 -15.13
N LEU A 149 9.46 -21.42 -14.21
CA LEU A 149 8.45 -22.23 -13.53
C LEU A 149 7.08 -22.08 -14.18
N THR A 150 6.49 -23.20 -14.59
CA THR A 150 5.06 -23.25 -14.92
C THR A 150 4.24 -23.17 -13.64
N THR A 151 3.49 -22.08 -13.44
CA THR A 151 2.64 -21.90 -12.25
C THR A 151 1.52 -22.95 -12.21
N PRO A 152 1.49 -23.85 -11.21
CA PRO A 152 0.40 -24.80 -11.02
C PRO A 152 -0.91 -24.06 -10.74
N ALA A 153 -2.05 -24.64 -11.14
CA ALA A 153 -3.38 -24.06 -10.88
C ALA A 153 -3.65 -23.75 -9.40
N ALA A 154 -3.05 -24.52 -8.49
CA ALA A 154 -3.18 -24.34 -7.04
C ALA A 154 -2.44 -23.10 -6.49
N LEU A 155 -1.54 -22.51 -7.27
CA LEU A 155 -0.75 -21.34 -6.89
C LEU A 155 -1.17 -20.08 -7.67
N LEU A 156 -2.33 -20.11 -8.32
CA LEU A 156 -2.91 -18.93 -8.95
C LEU A 156 -3.33 -17.91 -7.88
N PRO A 157 -3.37 -16.60 -8.23
CA PRO A 157 -3.87 -15.57 -7.34
C PRO A 157 -5.28 -15.90 -6.83
N GLN A 158 -5.57 -15.58 -5.57
CA GLN A 158 -6.89 -15.84 -4.98
C GLN A 158 -8.03 -15.06 -5.65
N SER A 159 -7.72 -14.08 -6.51
CA SER A 159 -8.70 -13.38 -7.33
C SER A 159 -9.18 -14.18 -8.53
N GLU A 160 -8.39 -15.13 -9.05
CA GLU A 160 -8.71 -15.91 -10.26
C GLU A 160 -10.08 -16.62 -10.21
N PRO A 161 -10.49 -17.28 -9.11
CA PRO A 161 -11.80 -17.95 -9.02
C PRO A 161 -13.00 -17.02 -9.22
N TYR A 162 -12.79 -15.71 -9.07
CA TYR A 162 -13.83 -14.69 -9.19
C TYR A 162 -13.73 -13.88 -10.47
N MET A 163 -12.71 -14.11 -11.31
CA MET A 163 -12.52 -13.39 -12.57
C MET A 163 -13.24 -14.10 -13.71
N HIS A 164 -13.89 -13.31 -14.57
CA HIS A 164 -14.45 -13.81 -15.81
C HIS A 164 -13.31 -14.27 -16.73
N GLN A 165 -13.49 -15.37 -17.47
CA GLN A 165 -12.44 -15.96 -18.31
C GLN A 165 -11.85 -14.98 -19.33
N ASP A 166 -12.66 -14.03 -19.80
CA ASP A 166 -12.21 -12.99 -20.73
C ASP A 166 -11.27 -11.98 -20.08
N ILE A 167 -11.42 -11.73 -18.78
CA ILE A 167 -10.56 -10.83 -18.00
C ILE A 167 -9.25 -11.53 -17.65
N SER A 168 -9.29 -12.83 -17.32
CA SER A 168 -8.09 -13.66 -17.11
C SER A 168 -7.21 -13.79 -18.36
N ARG A 169 -7.77 -13.53 -19.55
CA ARG A 169 -7.07 -13.53 -20.84
C ARG A 169 -6.58 -12.15 -21.28
N LEU A 170 -6.92 -11.09 -20.57
CA LEU A 170 -6.37 -9.77 -20.87
C LEU A 170 -4.85 -9.81 -20.64
N PRO A 171 -4.05 -9.23 -21.55
CA PRO A 171 -2.62 -9.06 -21.32
C PRO A 171 -2.44 -8.32 -20.00
N GLN A 172 -1.79 -8.96 -19.02
CA GLN A 172 -1.42 -8.24 -17.81
C GLN A 172 -0.58 -7.03 -18.22
N PRO A 173 -0.82 -5.84 -17.63
CA PRO A 173 -0.01 -4.67 -17.91
C PRO A 173 1.44 -4.98 -17.51
N GLN A 174 2.29 -5.27 -18.50
CA GLN A 174 3.71 -5.41 -18.30
C GLN A 174 4.31 -4.03 -17.96
N PRO A 175 5.25 -3.94 -17.00
CA PRO A 175 5.99 -2.71 -16.76
C PRO A 175 6.78 -2.30 -18.02
N PRO A 176 7.05 -0.99 -18.22
CA PRO A 176 7.62 -0.49 -19.48
C PRO A 176 9.07 -0.95 -19.64
N HIS A 177 9.29 -1.94 -20.51
CA HIS A 177 10.61 -2.31 -21.05
C HIS A 177 10.53 -2.45 -22.58
N ASP A 178 11.69 -2.26 -23.22
CA ASP A 178 11.97 -1.97 -24.63
C ASP A 178 11.17 -2.71 -25.73
N PRO A 179 11.00 -2.09 -26.93
CA PRO A 179 10.07 -2.50 -27.98
C PRO A 179 10.63 -3.61 -28.90
N THR A 180 11.17 -4.70 -28.36
CA THR A 180 11.62 -5.85 -29.19
C THR A 180 11.50 -7.19 -28.47
N SER A 181 10.27 -7.63 -28.17
CA SER A 181 9.93 -9.07 -28.17
C SER A 181 8.44 -9.26 -28.00
N SER A 182 7.76 -9.53 -29.10
CA SER A 182 6.37 -9.97 -29.12
C SER A 182 6.33 -11.49 -29.05
N ALA A 183 6.13 -12.05 -27.87
CA ALA A 183 5.68 -13.44 -27.71
C ALA A 183 4.30 -13.43 -27.04
N PRO A 184 3.25 -13.96 -27.68
CA PRO A 184 1.94 -14.06 -27.06
C PRO A 184 1.98 -15.13 -25.95
N SER A 185 1.88 -14.70 -24.69
CA SER A 185 1.66 -15.60 -23.56
C SER A 185 0.17 -15.93 -23.50
N THR A 186 -0.24 -16.99 -24.19
CA THR A 186 -1.60 -17.53 -24.04
C THR A 186 -1.70 -18.27 -22.72
N SER A 187 -2.32 -17.67 -21.70
CA SER A 187 -2.75 -18.37 -20.48
C SER A 187 -3.96 -19.26 -20.81
N SER A 188 -3.70 -20.41 -21.42
CA SER A 188 -4.68 -21.49 -21.44
C SER A 188 -4.75 -22.09 -20.04
N ALA A 189 -5.96 -22.18 -19.46
CA ALA A 189 -6.19 -22.93 -18.23
C ALA A 189 -5.52 -24.31 -18.34
N PRO A 190 -4.78 -24.77 -17.32
CA PRO A 190 -4.11 -26.07 -17.40
C PRO A 190 -5.18 -27.15 -17.53
N SER A 191 -5.27 -27.71 -18.73
CA SER A 191 -6.00 -28.94 -19.00
C SER A 191 -5.45 -30.00 -18.04
N SER A 192 -6.22 -30.38 -17.03
CA SER A 192 -5.91 -31.59 -16.26
C SER A 192 -5.81 -32.74 -17.26
N GLY A 193 -4.61 -33.30 -17.42
CA GLY A 193 -4.41 -34.42 -18.32
C GLY A 193 -5.41 -35.52 -17.96
N PRO A 194 -6.14 -36.10 -18.94
CA PRO A 194 -7.14 -37.10 -18.62
C PRO A 194 -6.43 -38.37 -18.10
N HIS A 195 -6.49 -38.59 -16.78
CA HIS A 195 -5.96 -39.80 -16.14
C HIS A 195 -6.77 -41.06 -16.50
N PHE A 196 -7.98 -40.89 -17.03
CA PHE A 196 -8.85 -41.95 -17.49
C PHE A 196 -9.79 -41.42 -18.56
N ARG A 197 -10.29 -42.32 -19.41
CA ARG A 197 -11.31 -42.00 -20.43
C ARG A 197 -12.68 -42.44 -19.93
N LEU A 198 -13.59 -41.49 -19.74
CA LEU A 198 -14.97 -41.80 -19.39
C LEU A 198 -15.62 -42.59 -20.54
N ARG A 199 -16.12 -43.79 -20.24
CA ARG A 199 -16.88 -44.62 -21.20
C ARG A 199 -18.35 -44.20 -21.31
N GLN A 200 -18.88 -43.55 -20.28
CA GLN A 200 -20.27 -43.13 -20.18
C GLN A 200 -20.33 -41.83 -19.36
N PRO A 201 -21.21 -40.86 -19.70
CA PRO A 201 -21.35 -39.63 -18.93
C PRO A 201 -21.94 -39.91 -17.54
N PRO A 202 -21.59 -39.10 -16.51
CA PRO A 202 -22.12 -39.25 -15.16
C PRO A 202 -23.64 -39.01 -15.13
N ALA A 203 -24.35 -39.72 -14.24
CA ALA A 203 -25.79 -39.64 -14.08
C ALA A 203 -26.29 -38.28 -13.56
N THR A 204 -25.39 -37.45 -13.05
CA THR A 204 -25.66 -36.07 -12.62
C THR A 204 -25.10 -35.10 -13.64
N THR A 205 -25.97 -34.63 -14.55
CA THR A 205 -25.72 -33.41 -15.31
C THR A 205 -25.94 -32.23 -14.37
N LEU A 206 -24.89 -31.44 -14.10
CA LEU A 206 -25.03 -30.17 -13.41
C LEU A 206 -26.06 -29.30 -14.16
N PRO A 207 -26.96 -28.58 -13.47
CA PRO A 207 -27.88 -27.67 -14.13
C PRO A 207 -27.07 -26.63 -14.91
N ASP A 208 -27.38 -26.53 -16.20
CA ASP A 208 -26.82 -25.55 -17.11
C ASP A 208 -27.16 -24.15 -16.60
N LEU A 209 -26.16 -23.41 -16.13
CA LEU A 209 -26.29 -22.02 -15.69
C LEU A 209 -26.31 -21.03 -16.87
N GLY A 210 -26.53 -21.50 -18.10
CA GLY A 210 -26.88 -20.65 -19.24
C GLY A 210 -25.70 -19.97 -19.92
N LEU A 211 -24.51 -20.59 -19.90
CA LEU A 211 -23.40 -20.14 -20.75
C LEU A 211 -23.42 -20.94 -22.06
N LEU A 212 -23.97 -20.30 -23.09
CA LEU A 212 -24.14 -20.80 -24.45
C LEU A 212 -22.92 -21.61 -24.95
N PRO A 213 -23.10 -22.86 -25.41
CA PRO A 213 -22.03 -23.57 -26.09
C PRO A 213 -21.79 -22.94 -27.48
N GLY A 214 -20.57 -22.46 -27.70
CA GLY A 214 -20.08 -22.04 -29.01
C GLY A 214 -20.08 -23.20 -30.03
N PRO A 215 -20.05 -22.88 -31.34
CA PRO A 215 -20.27 -23.86 -32.40
C PRO A 215 -19.13 -24.89 -32.47
N GLN A 216 -19.47 -26.18 -32.37
CA GLN A 216 -18.52 -27.28 -32.59
C GLN A 216 -18.20 -27.43 -34.09
N PRO A 217 -16.92 -27.65 -34.47
CA PRO A 217 -16.56 -27.95 -35.84
C PRO A 217 -16.76 -29.44 -36.14
N GLY A 218 -17.55 -29.71 -37.19
CA GLY A 218 -17.40 -30.88 -38.06
C GLY A 218 -17.81 -32.26 -37.50
N SER A 219 -18.99 -32.73 -37.89
CA SER A 219 -19.17 -34.15 -38.21
C SER A 219 -19.91 -34.31 -39.53
N SER A 220 -19.12 -34.36 -40.60
CA SER A 220 -19.49 -34.97 -41.88
C SER A 220 -19.45 -36.49 -41.73
N GLY A 221 -20.54 -37.19 -42.04
CA GLY A 221 -20.56 -38.66 -41.95
C GLY A 221 -21.88 -39.37 -42.26
N GLN A 222 -22.31 -39.30 -43.52
CA GLN A 222 -22.91 -40.39 -44.33
C GLN A 222 -24.30 -41.00 -43.96
N PRO A 223 -25.27 -41.03 -44.90
CA PRO A 223 -26.45 -41.89 -44.81
C PRO A 223 -26.22 -43.22 -45.54
N GLY A 224 -26.55 -44.35 -44.89
CA GLY A 224 -26.50 -45.71 -45.44
C GLY A 224 -27.77 -46.48 -45.11
N ALA A 225 -28.29 -47.17 -46.12
CA ALA A 225 -29.67 -47.62 -46.29
C ALA A 225 -30.05 -49.00 -45.68
N ALA A 226 -31.36 -49.29 -45.78
CA ALA A 226 -32.06 -50.59 -45.73
C ALA A 226 -32.23 -51.25 -44.34
N GLY A 227 -33.33 -51.91 -43.97
CA GLY A 227 -34.55 -52.34 -44.65
C GLY A 227 -35.05 -53.66 -44.02
N ARG A 228 -36.38 -53.88 -44.02
CA ARG A 228 -37.16 -55.10 -43.67
C ARG A 228 -37.30 -55.47 -42.19
N GLY A 229 -38.46 -55.95 -41.74
CA GLY A 229 -39.63 -56.47 -42.46
C GLY A 229 -40.90 -56.46 -41.62
#